data_AF-A0A1S1T0Q6-F1
#
_entry.id   AF-A0A1S1T0Q6-F1
#
_cell.length_a   1.000
_cell.length_b   1.000
_cell.length_c   1.000
_cell.angle_alpha   90.00
_cell.angle_beta   90.00
_cell.angle_gamma   90.00
#
_symmetry.space_group_name_H-M   'P 1'
#
loop_
_entity.id
_entity.type
_entity.pdbx_description
1 polymer ?
#
loop_
_entity_poly.entity_id
_entity_poly.type
_entity_poly.pdbx_seq_one_letter_code
_entity_poly.pdbx_strand_id
1 'polypeptide(L)' 'MQTTIRNPVSPDQLTLLQQVFDETCAQHQIDKASPDGEALAIILVHSLQKGLGDREKLEALAQILAENR' A
#
# COMPACT_ATOMS: atom_id res chain seq x y z
N MET A 1 -16.26 -18.60 -15.56
CA MET A 1 -15.18 -17.60 -15.63
C MET A 1 -15.45 -16.58 -14.54
N GLN A 2 -14.87 -16.74 -13.35
CA GLN A 2 -15.08 -15.78 -12.26
C GLN A 2 -14.25 -14.56 -12.57
N THR A 3 -14.87 -13.50 -13.07
CA THR A 3 -14.28 -12.17 -13.09
C THR A 3 -14.00 -11.82 -11.64
N THR A 4 -12.72 -11.88 -11.23
CA THR A 4 -12.29 -11.27 -9.97
C THR A 4 -12.60 -9.78 -10.11
N ILE A 5 -13.77 -9.36 -9.62
CA ILE A 5 -14.12 -7.96 -9.48
C ILE A 5 -13.09 -7.43 -8.49
N ARG A 6 -11.98 -6.89 -8.99
CA ARG A 6 -11.05 -6.13 -8.16
C ARG A 6 -11.88 -4.96 -7.67
N ASN A 7 -12.09 -4.86 -6.36
CA ASN A 7 -12.80 -3.72 -5.80
C ASN A 7 -12.13 -2.45 -6.37
N PRO A 8 -12.88 -1.58 -7.06
CA PRO A 8 -12.29 -0.39 -7.63
C PRO A 8 -11.71 0.42 -6.49
N VAL A 9 -10.39 0.64 -6.54
CA VAL A 9 -9.73 1.53 -5.60
C VAL A 9 -10.29 2.91 -5.87
N SER A 10 -11.00 3.47 -4.90
CA SER A 10 -11.53 4.82 -5.03
C SER A 10 -10.37 5.82 -5.07
N PRO A 11 -10.50 6.96 -5.76
CA PRO A 11 -9.46 7.98 -5.80
C PRO A 11 -9.04 8.45 -4.40
N ASP A 12 -9.97 8.46 -3.45
CA ASP A 12 -9.70 8.71 -2.03
C ASP A 12 -8.76 7.67 -1.41
N GLN A 13 -9.04 6.39 -1.63
CA GLN A 13 -8.20 5.28 -1.18
C GLN A 13 -6.83 5.26 -1.85
N LEU A 14 -6.76 5.66 -3.12
CA LEU A 14 -5.51 5.74 -3.86
C LEU A 14 -4.64 6.89 -3.33
N THR A 15 -5.26 8.03 -3.01
CA THR A 15 -4.60 9.17 -2.35
C THR A 15 -4.06 8.75 -0.99
N LEU A 16 -4.89 8.06 -0.20
CA LEU A 16 -4.53 7.57 1.11
C LEU A 16 -3.37 6.56 1.05
N LEU A 17 -3.42 5.60 0.12
CA LEU A 17 -2.30 4.68 -0.10
C LEU A 17 -1.03 5.42 -0.46
N GLN A 18 -1.14 6.44 -1.32
CA GLN A 18 0.02 7.21 -1.77
C GLN A 18 0.64 7.99 -0.62
N GLN A 19 -0.17 8.59 0.28
CA GLN A 19 0.32 9.24 1.50
C GLN A 19 1.02 8.24 2.43
N VAL A 20 0.36 7.13 2.75
CA VAL A 20 0.93 6.09 3.62
C VAL A 20 2.23 5.53 3.05
N PHE A 21 2.26 5.27 1.75
CA PHE A 21 3.45 4.80 1.04
C PHE A 21 4.59 5.82 1.09
N ASP A 22 4.28 7.10 0.83
CA ASP A 22 5.24 8.20 0.86
C ASP A 22 5.84 8.39 2.26
N GLU A 23 4.97 8.44 3.29
CA GLU A 23 5.35 8.56 4.70
C GLU A 23 6.24 7.37 5.11
N THR A 24 5.84 6.15 4.79
CA THR A 24 6.62 4.94 5.09
C THR A 24 7.97 4.94 4.38
N CYS A 25 8.01 5.31 3.09
CA CYS A 25 9.27 5.39 2.35
C CYS A 25 10.19 6.46 2.93
N ALA A 26 9.64 7.61 3.33
CA ALA A 26 10.40 8.68 3.98
C ALA A 26 10.94 8.25 5.35
N GLN A 27 10.12 7.58 6.17
CA GLN A 27 10.51 7.12 7.51
C GLN A 27 11.56 6.01 7.49
N HIS A 28 11.42 5.05 6.59
CA HIS A 28 12.33 3.91 6.47
C HIS A 28 13.48 4.15 5.48
N GLN A 29 13.57 5.36 4.92
CA GLN A 29 14.52 5.73 3.86
C GLN A 29 14.49 4.74 2.67
N ILE A 30 13.30 4.20 2.36
CA ILE A 30 13.09 3.30 1.23
C ILE A 30 13.03 4.15 -0.03
N ASP A 31 13.87 3.82 -0.99
CA ASP A 31 13.79 4.43 -2.31
C ASP A 31 12.57 3.90 -3.05
N LYS A 32 11.68 4.80 -3.48
CA LYS A 32 10.43 4.44 -4.17
C LYS A 32 10.67 3.71 -5.49
N ALA A 33 11.85 3.89 -6.11
CA ALA A 33 12.25 3.22 -7.34
C ALA A 33 13.04 1.91 -7.07
N SER A 34 13.27 1.57 -5.80
CA SER A 34 13.85 0.27 -5.45
C SER A 34 12.80 -0.85 -5.55
N PRO A 35 13.25 -2.10 -5.79
CA PRO A 35 12.36 -3.27 -5.80
C PRO A 35 11.55 -3.41 -4.51
N ASP A 36 12.11 -2.89 -3.41
CA ASP A 36 11.50 -2.77 -2.11
C ASP A 36 10.26 -1.86 -2.11
N GLY A 37 10.40 -0.62 -2.61
CA GLY A 37 9.28 0.32 -2.74
C GLY A 37 8.21 -0.24 -3.68
N GLU A 38 8.62 -0.85 -4.79
CA GLU A 38 7.69 -1.46 -5.74
C GLU A 38 6.88 -2.61 -5.09
N ALA A 39 7.55 -3.50 -4.36
CA ALA A 39 6.88 -4.58 -3.62
C ALA A 39 5.90 -4.03 -2.57
N LEU A 40 6.27 -2.97 -1.85
CA LEU A 40 5.44 -2.37 -0.81
C LEU A 40 4.18 -1.75 -1.44
N ALA A 41 4.32 -1.01 -2.54
CA ALA A 41 3.20 -0.43 -3.28
C ALA A 41 2.23 -1.51 -3.80
N ILE A 42 2.75 -2.60 -4.36
CA ILE A 42 1.94 -3.72 -4.86
C ILE A 42 1.13 -4.35 -3.72
N ILE A 43 1.77 -4.61 -2.57
CA ILE A 43 1.10 -5.25 -1.42
C ILE A 43 0.02 -4.33 -0.83
N LEU A 44 0.29 -3.03 -0.71
CA LEU A 44 -0.70 -2.05 -0.22
C LEU A 44 -1.91 -1.96 -1.16
N VAL A 45 -1.68 -1.89 -2.48
CA VAL A 45 -2.76 -1.84 -3.48
C VAL A 45 -3.60 -3.12 -3.41
N HIS A 46 -2.94 -4.27 -3.31
CA HIS A 46 -3.63 -5.55 -3.24
C HIS A 46 -4.45 -5.71 -1.95
N SER A 47 -3.96 -5.13 -0.85
CA SER A 47 -4.69 -5.06 0.42
C SER A 47 -5.95 -4.19 0.28
N LEU A 48 -5.83 -3.00 -0.31
CA LEU A 48 -6.97 -2.12 -0.60
C LEU A 48 -8.03 -2.79 -1.48
N GLN A 49 -7.60 -3.48 -2.53
CA GLN A 49 -8.48 -4.24 -3.42
C GLN A 49 -9.19 -5.40 -2.73
N LYS A 50 -8.67 -5.89 -1.59
CA LYS A 50 -9.32 -6.90 -0.75
C LYS A 50 -10.30 -6.31 0.27
N GLY A 51 -10.47 -4.98 0.31
CA GLY A 51 -11.41 -4.31 1.21
C GLY A 51 -10.77 -3.76 2.50
N LEU A 52 -9.44 -3.73 2.60
CA LEU A 52 -8.73 -3.01 3.66
C LEU A 52 -8.76 -1.52 3.38
N GLY A 53 -9.88 -0.86 3.66
CA GLY A 53 -10.08 0.58 3.45
C GLY A 53 -9.65 1.48 4.62
N ASP A 54 -9.19 0.91 5.73
CA ASP A 54 -8.82 1.67 6.92
C ASP A 54 -7.40 2.24 6.81
N ARG A 55 -7.26 3.57 6.98
CA ARG A 55 -5.96 4.26 6.98
C ARG A 55 -4.97 3.61 7.92
N GLU A 56 -5.42 3.38 9.15
CA GLU A 56 -4.61 2.85 10.24
C GLU A 56 -4.09 1.44 9.93
N LYS A 57 -4.89 0.61 9.23
CA LYS A 57 -4.45 -0.72 8.83
C LYS A 57 -3.48 -0.70 7.65
N LEU A 58 -3.66 0.24 6.72
CA LEU A 58 -2.69 0.49 5.65
C LEU A 58 -1.37 1.00 6.21
N GLU A 59 -1.40 1.92 7.18
CA GLU A 59 -0.22 2.44 7.88
C GLU A 59 0.50 1.34 8.66
N ALA A 60 -0.24 0.51 9.39
CA ALA A 60 0.34 -0.64 10.09
C ALA A 60 0.97 -1.64 9.10
N LEU A 61 0.28 -1.96 8.00
CA LEU A 61 0.81 -2.84 6.96
C LEU A 61 2.07 -2.27 6.32
N ALA A 62 2.06 -0.99 5.97
CA ALA A 62 3.20 -0.34 5.33
C ALA A 62 4.43 -0.34 6.26
N GLN A 63 4.24 0.00 7.54
CA GLN A 63 5.30 -0.05 8.56
C GLN A 63 5.82 -1.47 8.74
N ILE A 64 4.95 -2.47 8.94
CA ILE A 64 5.38 -3.87 9.09
C ILE A 64 6.16 -4.33 7.85
N LEU A 65 5.69 -3.99 6.65
CA LEU A 65 6.35 -4.36 5.39
C LEU A 65 7.70 -3.66 5.23
N ALA A 66 7.84 -2.43 5.71
CA ALA A 66 9.07 -1.64 5.68
C ALA A 66 10.07 -2.05 6.77
N GLU A 67 9.59 -2.52 7.93
CA GLU A 67 10.41 -3.09 9.01
C GLU A 67 10.88 -4.51 8.72
N ASN A 68 10.11 -5.30 7.96
CA ASN A 68 10.48 -6.66 7.54
C ASN A 68 11.42 -6.69 6.30
N ARG A 69 12.11 -5.59 6.02
CA ARG A 69 13.07 -5.46 4.91
C ARG A 69 14.48 -5.88 5.30
#